data_AF-A0A2S8FRJ8-F1
#
_entry.id   AF-A0A2S8FRJ8-F1
#
_cell.length_a   1.000
_cell.length_b   1.000
_cell.length_c   1.000
_cell.angle_alpha   90.00
_cell.angle_beta   90.00
_cell.angle_gamma   90.00
#
_symmetry.space_group_name_H-M   'P 1'
#
loop_
_entity.id
_entity.type
_entity.pdbx_description
1 polymer ?
#
loop_
_entity_poly.entity_id
_entity_poly.type
_entity_poly.pdbx_seq_one_letter_code
_entity_poly.pdbx_strand_id
1 'polypeptide(L)'
;MSPISSPPRNTLWLVALWVTMTNVSHELSAQELPFREDNSLQLFHLATRSLRIEDKVGSASLLLMAAARKEIDREVYPPIGKGGDSLTLPVSVLISMISKPSLEGVRNDPQIAKEVLKKLEQWSPKFSEDYEPGWKYKEMAEQERRDEIVEKHKQAVIKSIHNQLKLFSDPRYKKALEKLSHFEEIKQQYREARKLAGSIDAIPAEVKQRYESAKQDRDNALEVIKQVKSVLLPESG
;
A
#
# COMPACT_ATOMS: atom_id res chain seq x y z
N MET A 1 4.98 -10.93 -40.84
CA MET A 1 4.29 -11.52 -39.67
C MET A 1 5.31 -11.60 -38.55
N SER A 2 5.17 -10.76 -37.52
CA SER A 2 6.09 -10.79 -36.37
C SER A 2 5.62 -11.85 -35.37
N PRO A 3 6.51 -12.68 -34.80
CA PRO A 3 6.11 -13.71 -33.85
C PRO A 3 5.61 -13.06 -32.55
N ILE A 4 4.46 -13.53 -32.08
CA ILE A 4 3.89 -13.18 -30.77
C ILE A 4 4.84 -13.75 -29.71
N SER A 5 5.54 -12.88 -28.99
CA SER A 5 6.39 -13.29 -27.87
C SER A 5 5.52 -13.92 -26.77
N SER A 6 5.75 -15.19 -26.47
CA SER A 6 5.08 -15.85 -25.35
C SER A 6 5.42 -15.12 -24.04
N PRO A 7 4.45 -14.91 -23.13
CA PRO A 7 4.74 -14.29 -21.85
C PRO A 7 5.74 -15.15 -21.06
N PRO A 8 6.65 -14.53 -20.28
CA PRO A 8 7.64 -15.26 -19.50
C PRO A 8 6.94 -16.23 -18.53
N ARG A 9 7.49 -17.45 -18.39
CA ARG A 9 6.92 -18.55 -17.59
C ARG A 9 6.53 -18.16 -16.15
N ASN A 10 7.14 -17.12 -15.60
CA ASN A 10 6.87 -16.63 -14.24
C ASN A 10 5.49 -15.94 -14.10
N THR A 11 4.91 -15.40 -15.17
CA THR A 11 3.62 -14.68 -15.08
C THR A 11 2.43 -15.64 -14.93
N LEU A 12 2.51 -16.82 -15.56
CA LEU A 12 1.46 -17.84 -15.48
C LEU A 12 1.37 -18.48 -14.09
N TRP A 13 2.50 -18.63 -13.39
CA TRP A 13 2.51 -19.14 -12.01
C TRP A 13 1.89 -18.15 -11.02
N LEU A 14 2.12 -16.84 -11.19
CA LEU A 14 1.50 -15.80 -10.35
C LEU A 14 -0.03 -15.74 -10.52
N VAL A 15 -0.52 -15.93 -11.75
CA VAL A 15 -1.97 -16.00 -12.03
C VAL A 15 -2.57 -17.29 -11.45
N ALA A 16 -1.87 -18.43 -11.58
CA ALA A 16 -2.32 -19.70 -10.99
C ALA A 16 -2.35 -19.62 -9.45
N LEU A 17 -1.34 -19.01 -8.81
CA LEU A 17 -1.31 -18.77 -7.37
C LEU A 17 -2.50 -17.90 -6.94
N TRP A 18 -2.78 -16.82 -7.69
CA TRP A 18 -3.94 -15.94 -7.43
C TRP A 18 -5.27 -16.69 -7.53
N VAL A 19 -5.46 -17.55 -8.54
CA VAL A 19 -6.67 -18.39 -8.71
C VAL A 19 -6.79 -19.47 -7.63
N THR A 20 -5.70 -20.07 -7.16
CA THR A 20 -5.77 -21.02 -6.05
C THR A 20 -6.12 -20.36 -4.72
N MET A 21 -5.72 -19.10 -4.53
CA MET A 21 -6.04 -18.32 -3.33
C MET A 21 -7.52 -17.88 -3.25
N THR A 22 -8.30 -17.98 -4.35
CA THR A 22 -9.71 -17.55 -4.33
C THR A 22 -10.69 -18.60 -3.80
N ASN A 23 -10.29 -19.88 -3.70
CA ASN A 23 -11.21 -21.00 -3.44
C ASN A 23 -11.16 -21.58 -2.01
N VAL A 24 -10.39 -21.02 -1.08
CA VAL A 24 -10.36 -21.48 0.32
C VAL A 24 -11.29 -20.62 1.17
N SER A 25 -12.55 -21.05 1.27
CA SER A 25 -13.58 -20.45 2.12
C SER A 25 -13.59 -21.12 3.50
N HIS A 26 -12.76 -20.63 4.41
CA HIS A 26 -12.97 -20.85 5.85
C HIS A 26 -13.19 -19.51 6.53
N GLU A 27 -14.30 -19.42 7.28
CA GLU A 27 -14.64 -18.33 8.19
C GLU A 27 -13.53 -18.18 9.23
N LEU A 28 -12.59 -17.29 8.97
CA LEU A 28 -11.69 -16.74 9.97
C LEU A 28 -12.27 -15.37 10.32
N SER A 29 -12.98 -15.28 11.45
CA SER A 29 -13.22 -13.97 12.04
C SER A 29 -11.85 -13.39 12.37
N ALA A 30 -11.57 -12.17 11.91
CA ALA A 30 -10.30 -11.46 12.14
C ALA A 30 -10.10 -11.05 13.62
N GLN A 31 -10.77 -11.74 14.55
CA GLN A 31 -11.00 -11.25 15.89
C GLN A 31 -9.86 -11.58 16.85
N GLU A 32 -9.04 -12.60 16.61
CA GLU A 32 -7.85 -12.85 17.41
C GLU A 32 -6.79 -13.54 16.57
N LEU A 33 -5.80 -12.81 16.07
CA LEU A 33 -4.54 -13.46 15.72
C LEU A 33 -3.33 -12.62 16.16
N PRO A 34 -2.47 -13.18 17.03
CA PRO A 34 -1.10 -12.75 17.12
C PRO A 34 -0.41 -13.19 15.82
N PHE A 35 -0.49 -12.37 14.76
CA PHE A 35 0.23 -12.55 13.48
C PHE A 35 1.75 -12.35 13.64
N ARG A 36 2.31 -13.09 14.59
CA ARG A 36 3.66 -12.93 15.10
C ARG A 36 4.61 -13.79 14.28
N GLU A 37 4.20 -15.00 13.93
CA GLU A 37 5.03 -15.97 13.23
C GLU A 37 4.77 -16.01 11.72
N ASP A 38 3.76 -15.27 11.24
CA ASP A 38 3.51 -15.16 9.82
C ASP A 38 4.67 -14.45 9.09
N ASN A 39 5.10 -15.04 7.99
CA ASN A 39 6.03 -14.42 7.05
C ASN A 39 5.32 -13.40 6.15
N SER A 40 6.11 -12.64 5.39
CA SER A 40 5.58 -11.58 4.53
C SER A 40 4.54 -12.05 3.49
N LEU A 41 4.65 -13.28 2.96
CA LEU A 41 3.69 -13.85 2.01
C LEU A 41 2.35 -14.19 2.67
N GLN A 42 2.39 -14.78 3.87
CA GLN A 42 1.19 -15.11 4.63
C GLN A 42 0.43 -13.84 5.02
N LEU A 43 1.13 -12.83 5.55
CA LEU A 43 0.55 -11.52 5.86
C LEU A 43 -0.06 -10.87 4.61
N PHE A 44 0.61 -10.96 3.47
CA PHE A 44 0.08 -10.45 2.20
C PHE A 44 -1.21 -11.17 1.77
N HIS A 45 -1.23 -12.50 1.87
CA HIS A 45 -2.41 -13.29 1.54
C HIS A 45 -3.61 -12.89 2.42
N LEU A 46 -3.37 -12.74 3.73
CA LEU A 46 -4.37 -12.28 4.69
C LEU A 46 -4.85 -10.86 4.35
N ALA A 47 -3.94 -9.95 3.98
CA ALA A 47 -4.30 -8.59 3.57
C ALA A 47 -5.25 -8.58 2.36
N THR A 48 -5.00 -9.47 1.39
CA THR A 48 -5.86 -9.65 0.21
C THR A 48 -7.22 -10.21 0.61
N ARG A 49 -7.27 -11.19 1.52
CA ARG A 49 -8.54 -11.74 2.03
C ARG A 49 -9.35 -10.68 2.77
N SER A 50 -8.74 -9.92 3.67
CA SER A 50 -9.40 -8.80 4.36
C SER A 50 -9.93 -7.77 3.38
N LEU A 51 -9.21 -7.47 2.29
CA LEU A 51 -9.70 -6.54 1.26
C LEU A 51 -10.97 -7.05 0.58
N ARG A 52 -11.05 -8.37 0.29
CA ARG A 52 -12.21 -8.98 -0.38
C ARG A 52 -13.47 -8.99 0.48
N ILE A 53 -13.34 -9.02 1.80
CA ILE A 53 -14.46 -8.92 2.74
C ILE A 53 -14.69 -7.48 3.23
N GLU A 54 -14.10 -6.50 2.54
CA GLU A 54 -14.21 -5.06 2.84
C GLU A 54 -13.72 -4.63 4.23
N ASP A 55 -12.91 -5.46 4.89
CA ASP A 55 -12.21 -5.09 6.13
C ASP A 55 -11.00 -4.20 5.80
N LYS A 56 -11.27 -2.90 5.66
CA LYS A 56 -10.27 -1.88 5.31
C LYS A 56 -9.14 -1.81 6.34
N VAL A 57 -9.46 -1.92 7.63
CA VAL A 57 -8.47 -1.82 8.72
C VAL A 57 -7.58 -3.06 8.74
N GLY A 58 -8.17 -4.25 8.66
CA GLY A 58 -7.41 -5.50 8.56
C GLY A 58 -6.54 -5.53 7.31
N SER A 59 -7.10 -5.19 6.15
CA SER A 59 -6.34 -5.19 4.89
C SER A 59 -5.15 -4.24 4.93
N ALA A 60 -5.36 -2.99 5.37
CA ALA A 60 -4.31 -2.01 5.47
C ALA A 60 -3.22 -2.42 6.47
N SER A 61 -3.61 -2.85 7.68
CA SER A 61 -2.66 -3.22 8.73
C SER A 61 -1.83 -4.44 8.33
N LEU A 62 -2.45 -5.49 7.80
CA LEU A 62 -1.76 -6.69 7.32
C LEU A 62 -0.81 -6.40 6.15
N LEU A 63 -1.20 -5.52 5.21
CA LEU A 63 -0.33 -5.14 4.12
C LEU A 63 0.92 -4.39 4.61
N LEU A 64 0.75 -3.47 5.56
CA LEU A 64 1.86 -2.72 6.14
C LEU A 64 2.77 -3.63 6.98
N MET A 65 2.21 -4.57 7.74
CA MET A 65 2.96 -5.61 8.44
C MET A 65 3.71 -6.51 7.45
N ALA A 66 3.10 -6.90 6.33
CA ALA A 66 3.76 -7.69 5.28
C ALA A 66 4.95 -6.94 4.68
N ALA A 67 4.78 -5.64 4.40
CA ALA A 67 5.84 -4.80 3.86
C ALA A 67 7.01 -4.65 4.85
N ALA A 68 6.72 -4.40 6.13
CA ALA A 68 7.74 -4.38 7.18
C ALA A 68 8.42 -5.75 7.33
N ARG A 69 7.63 -6.83 7.39
CA ARG A 69 8.12 -8.20 7.59
C ARG A 69 9.06 -8.62 6.47
N LYS A 70 8.78 -8.24 5.22
CA LYS A 70 9.68 -8.48 4.09
C LYS A 70 11.06 -7.86 4.31
N GLU A 71 11.12 -6.61 4.75
CA GLU A 71 12.41 -5.91 4.95
C GLU A 71 13.13 -6.42 6.21
N ILE A 72 12.38 -6.75 7.27
CA ILE A 72 12.89 -7.40 8.48
C ILE A 72 13.51 -8.75 8.12
N ASP A 73 12.76 -9.64 7.48
CA ASP A 73 13.21 -10.98 7.12
C ASP A 73 14.45 -10.91 6.21
N ARG A 74 14.52 -9.93 5.29
CA ARG A 74 15.70 -9.76 4.42
C ARG A 74 16.97 -9.42 5.20
N GLU A 75 16.85 -8.64 6.27
CA GLU A 75 18.00 -8.29 7.11
C GLU A 75 18.31 -9.38 8.15
N VAL A 76 17.29 -10.06 8.70
CA VAL A 76 17.47 -11.18 9.65
C VAL A 76 17.98 -12.45 8.97
N TYR A 77 17.52 -12.73 7.75
CA TYR A 77 17.87 -13.90 6.95
C TYR A 77 18.44 -13.46 5.59
N PRO A 78 19.70 -12.96 5.53
CA PRO A 78 20.28 -12.46 4.29
C PRO A 78 20.31 -13.53 3.18
N PRO A 79 19.72 -13.27 2.00
CA PRO A 79 19.64 -14.27 0.94
C PRO A 79 21.02 -14.64 0.38
N ILE A 80 21.18 -15.91 0.00
CA ILE A 80 22.43 -16.41 -0.64
C ILE A 80 22.56 -15.91 -2.10
N GLY A 81 21.43 -15.79 -2.83
CA GLY A 81 21.38 -15.44 -4.25
C GLY A 81 21.21 -13.95 -4.54
N LYS A 82 21.55 -13.53 -5.77
CA LYS A 82 21.26 -12.19 -6.31
C LYS A 82 20.03 -12.22 -7.22
N GLY A 83 18.99 -11.43 -6.89
CA GLY A 83 17.97 -10.93 -7.80
C GLY A 83 16.88 -11.89 -8.34
N GLY A 84 17.18 -13.18 -8.54
CA GLY A 84 16.25 -14.15 -9.15
C GLY A 84 15.60 -15.14 -8.18
N ASP A 85 16.36 -15.64 -7.20
CA ASP A 85 15.90 -16.64 -6.24
C ASP A 85 15.26 -16.03 -4.99
N SER A 86 15.14 -14.71 -4.94
CA SER A 86 14.52 -14.02 -3.81
C SER A 86 13.03 -13.79 -4.10
N LEU A 87 12.18 -14.29 -3.20
CA LEU A 87 10.73 -14.03 -3.15
C LEU A 87 10.37 -12.53 -3.11
N THR A 88 11.36 -11.66 -2.98
CA THR A 88 11.23 -10.21 -2.97
C THR A 88 10.54 -9.65 -4.22
N LEU A 89 10.79 -10.20 -5.41
CA LEU A 89 10.20 -9.68 -6.65
C LEU A 89 8.70 -10.00 -6.74
N PRO A 90 8.25 -11.27 -6.61
CA PRO A 90 6.83 -11.60 -6.51
C PRO A 90 6.08 -10.79 -5.45
N VAL A 91 6.63 -10.69 -4.23
CA VAL A 91 5.99 -9.95 -3.14
C VAL A 91 5.86 -8.46 -3.46
N SER A 92 6.86 -7.85 -4.13
CA SER A 92 6.78 -6.42 -4.48
C SER A 92 5.72 -6.14 -5.55
N VAL A 93 5.59 -7.03 -6.54
CA VAL A 93 4.51 -6.95 -7.55
C VAL A 93 3.15 -7.09 -6.85
N LEU A 94 3.02 -8.10 -6.00
CA LEU A 94 1.81 -8.35 -5.23
C LEU A 94 1.41 -7.15 -4.36
N ILE A 95 2.35 -6.57 -3.60
CA ILE A 95 2.15 -5.34 -2.83
C ILE A 95 1.66 -4.23 -3.75
N SER A 96 2.27 -4.02 -4.92
CA SER A 96 1.87 -2.95 -5.84
C SER A 96 0.41 -3.08 -6.29
N MET A 97 -0.08 -4.31 -6.51
CA MET A 97 -1.44 -4.56 -7.01
C MET A 97 -2.52 -4.23 -5.98
N ILE A 98 -2.31 -4.55 -4.71
CA ILE A 98 -3.31 -4.29 -3.66
C ILE A 98 -3.04 -3.04 -2.83
N SER A 99 -1.85 -2.44 -2.94
CA SER A 99 -1.46 -1.29 -2.12
C SER A 99 -2.40 -0.11 -2.26
N LYS A 100 -2.85 0.20 -3.47
CA LYS A 100 -3.79 1.29 -3.68
C LYS A 100 -5.13 1.03 -2.96
N PRO A 101 -5.88 -0.06 -3.22
CA PRO A 101 -7.16 -0.29 -2.55
C PRO A 101 -7.01 -0.54 -1.04
N SER A 102 -5.98 -1.25 -0.58
CA SER A 102 -5.77 -1.50 0.85
C SER A 102 -5.39 -0.23 1.62
N LEU A 103 -4.57 0.67 1.05
CA LEU A 103 -4.11 1.87 1.74
C LEU A 103 -4.97 3.11 1.47
N GLU A 104 -5.98 3.01 0.62
CA GLU A 104 -6.90 4.12 0.33
C GLU A 104 -7.60 4.61 1.61
N GLY A 105 -8.10 3.68 2.44
CA GLY A 105 -8.70 4.00 3.73
C GLY A 105 -7.74 4.76 4.64
N VAL A 106 -6.49 4.32 4.76
CA VAL A 106 -5.46 4.99 5.57
C VAL A 106 -5.14 6.40 5.05
N ARG A 107 -5.18 6.62 3.73
CA ARG A 107 -4.84 7.90 3.09
C ARG A 107 -5.96 8.92 3.08
N ASN A 108 -7.20 8.48 3.25
CA ASN A 108 -8.39 9.33 3.15
C ASN A 108 -9.21 9.40 4.46
N ASP A 109 -9.03 8.47 5.39
CA ASP A 109 -9.79 8.39 6.63
C ASP A 109 -8.85 8.37 7.86
N PRO A 110 -8.84 9.43 8.68
CA PRO A 110 -7.99 9.49 9.87
C PRO A 110 -8.40 8.47 10.95
N GLN A 111 -9.65 7.99 10.98
CA GLN A 111 -10.07 6.97 11.94
C GLN A 111 -9.48 5.61 11.58
N ILE A 112 -9.56 5.21 10.30
CA ILE A 112 -8.91 3.99 9.80
C ILE A 112 -7.40 4.06 10.06
N ALA A 113 -6.76 5.19 9.79
CA ALA A 113 -5.33 5.36 10.05
C ALA A 113 -4.96 5.19 11.54
N LYS A 114 -5.78 5.68 12.48
CA LYS A 114 -5.57 5.47 13.93
C LYS A 114 -5.71 4.02 14.34
N GLU A 115 -6.70 3.31 13.80
CA GLU A 115 -6.91 1.88 14.12
C GLU A 115 -5.79 1.00 13.56
N VAL A 116 -5.33 1.30 12.35
CA VAL A 116 -4.16 0.66 11.74
C VAL A 116 -2.90 0.93 12.55
N LEU A 117 -2.68 2.18 12.98
CA LEU A 117 -1.55 2.54 13.85
C LEU A 117 -1.56 1.73 15.14
N LYS A 118 -2.70 1.65 15.83
CA LYS A 118 -2.85 0.86 17.04
C LYS A 118 -2.49 -0.62 16.82
N LYS A 119 -2.95 -1.22 15.72
CA LYS A 119 -2.58 -2.61 15.36
C LYS A 119 -1.09 -2.76 15.10
N LEU A 120 -0.45 -1.79 14.43
CA LEU A 120 0.98 -1.80 14.17
C LEU A 120 1.80 -1.64 15.45
N GLU A 121 1.41 -0.76 16.37
CA GLU A 121 2.08 -0.57 17.67
C GLU A 121 2.06 -1.87 18.50
N GLN A 122 0.94 -2.60 18.47
CA GLN A 122 0.76 -3.87 19.16
C GLN A 122 1.42 -5.07 18.47
N TRP A 123 1.79 -4.94 17.20
CA TRP A 123 2.40 -6.01 16.44
C TRP A 123 3.85 -6.23 16.86
N SER A 124 4.20 -7.49 17.13
CA SER A 124 5.54 -7.91 17.53
C SER A 124 5.84 -9.22 16.80
N PRO A 125 6.59 -9.16 15.67
CA PRO A 125 6.96 -10.37 14.95
C PRO A 125 7.84 -11.27 15.83
N LYS A 126 7.65 -12.58 15.67
CA LYS A 126 8.42 -13.65 16.31
C LYS A 126 9.16 -14.47 15.26
N PHE A 127 10.28 -15.03 15.68
CA PHE A 127 11.14 -15.90 14.88
C PHE A 127 11.36 -17.19 15.66
N SER A 128 10.42 -18.13 15.52
CA SER A 128 10.57 -19.48 16.07
C SER A 128 11.75 -20.21 15.42
N GLU A 129 12.21 -21.30 16.03
CA GLU A 129 13.26 -22.15 15.46
C GLU A 129 12.85 -22.73 14.08
N ASP A 130 11.56 -23.00 13.91
CA ASP A 130 10.97 -23.50 12.66
C ASP A 130 10.54 -22.39 11.69
N TYR A 131 10.90 -21.12 11.94
CA TYR A 131 10.49 -20.02 11.08
C TYR A 131 11.19 -20.07 9.72
N GLU A 132 10.39 -20.08 8.65
CA GLU A 132 10.88 -20.04 7.28
C GLU A 132 10.57 -18.70 6.59
N PRO A 133 11.59 -17.91 6.18
CA PRO A 133 11.37 -16.70 5.40
C PRO A 133 10.94 -17.02 3.94
N GLY A 134 11.04 -18.28 3.52
CA GLY A 134 10.69 -18.75 2.17
C GLY A 134 11.84 -18.70 1.16
N TRP A 135 13.06 -18.35 1.58
CA TRP A 135 14.26 -18.39 0.73
C TRP A 135 15.45 -18.98 1.48
N LYS A 136 16.46 -19.42 0.72
CA LYS A 136 17.75 -19.86 1.28
C LYS A 136 18.54 -18.64 1.75
N TYR A 137 18.99 -18.69 2.99
CA TYR A 137 19.75 -17.61 3.64
C TYR A 137 21.11 -18.12 4.13
N LYS A 138 22.05 -17.18 4.32
CA LYS A 138 23.43 -17.50 4.72
C LYS A 138 23.50 -17.94 6.18
N GLU A 139 23.25 -16.97 7.06
CA GLU A 139 23.23 -17.11 8.49
C GLU A 139 22.11 -16.23 9.02
N MET A 140 21.55 -16.64 10.15
CA MET A 140 20.51 -15.86 10.81
C MET A 140 21.16 -14.84 11.73
N ALA A 141 20.64 -13.60 11.75
CA ALA A 141 21.12 -12.58 12.67
C ALA A 141 20.93 -13.01 14.14
N GLU A 142 21.89 -12.65 15.00
CA GLU A 142 21.82 -12.88 16.45
C GLU A 142 20.62 -12.16 17.09
N GLN A 143 20.17 -12.61 18.26
CA GLN A 143 18.96 -12.10 18.93
C GLN A 143 18.96 -10.58 19.08
N GLU A 144 20.01 -10.00 19.66
CA GLU A 144 20.10 -8.55 19.87
C GLU A 144 19.96 -7.79 18.54
N ARG A 145 20.63 -8.28 17.49
CA ARG A 145 20.54 -7.70 16.16
C ARG A 145 19.15 -7.84 15.54
N ARG A 146 18.44 -8.94 15.79
CA ARG A 146 17.05 -9.13 15.33
C ARG A 146 16.12 -8.08 15.92
N ASP A 147 16.24 -7.81 17.22
CA ASP A 147 15.39 -6.85 17.91
C ASP A 147 15.61 -5.43 17.36
N GLU A 148 16.86 -5.04 17.09
CA GLU A 148 17.18 -3.78 16.40
C GLU A 148 16.57 -3.69 14.99
N ILE A 149 16.66 -4.77 14.20
CA ILE A 149 16.11 -4.83 12.83
C ILE A 149 14.58 -4.69 12.87
N VAL A 150 13.92 -5.41 13.78
CA VAL A 150 12.47 -5.34 13.96
C VAL A 150 12.05 -3.93 14.32
N GLU A 151 12.70 -3.33 15.32
CA GLU A 151 12.35 -1.99 15.78
C GLU A 151 12.55 -0.94 14.69
N LYS A 152 13.70 -0.98 13.99
CA LYS A 152 14.00 -0.08 12.85
C LYS A 152 12.88 -0.07 11.81
N HIS A 153 12.49 -1.25 11.31
CA HIS A 153 11.50 -1.35 10.23
C HIS A 153 10.07 -1.09 10.70
N LYS A 154 9.73 -1.54 11.92
CA LYS A 154 8.43 -1.25 12.54
C LYS A 154 8.26 0.25 12.74
N GLN A 155 9.26 0.93 13.31
CA GLN A 155 9.22 2.38 13.52
C GLN A 155 9.16 3.17 12.22
N ALA A 156 9.80 2.70 11.14
CA ALA A 156 9.67 3.35 9.83
C ALA A 156 8.21 3.38 9.34
N VAL A 157 7.48 2.26 9.48
CA VAL A 157 6.06 2.19 9.11
C VAL A 157 5.20 3.02 10.06
N ILE A 158 5.39 2.89 11.38
CA ILE A 158 4.66 3.66 12.40
C ILE A 158 4.84 5.17 12.18
N LYS A 159 6.07 5.64 11.96
CA LYS A 159 6.39 7.03 11.66
C LYS A 159 5.64 7.52 10.41
N SER A 160 5.55 6.70 9.36
CA SER A 160 4.80 7.06 8.16
C SER A 160 3.31 7.29 8.45
N ILE A 161 2.69 6.48 9.32
CA ILE A 161 1.27 6.63 9.68
C ILE A 161 1.06 7.83 10.62
N HIS A 162 1.94 8.05 11.61
CA HIS A 162 1.93 9.27 12.42
C HIS A 162 2.03 10.53 11.57
N ASN A 163 2.92 10.53 10.58
CA ASN A 163 3.06 11.65 9.65
C ASN A 163 1.77 11.92 8.88
N GLN A 164 1.10 10.86 8.40
CA GLN A 164 -0.20 10.98 7.74
C GLN A 164 -1.28 11.56 8.69
N LEU A 165 -1.36 11.06 9.93
CA LEU A 165 -2.28 11.58 10.95
C LEU A 165 -2.00 13.04 11.29
N LYS A 166 -0.73 13.44 11.33
CA LYS A 166 -0.33 14.84 11.52
C LYS A 166 -0.81 15.71 10.37
N LEU A 167 -0.68 15.27 9.12
CA LEU A 167 -1.22 15.99 7.96
C LEU A 167 -2.75 16.13 8.04
N PHE A 168 -3.46 15.07 8.42
CA PHE A 168 -4.90 15.12 8.63
C PHE A 168 -5.33 16.05 9.77
N SER A 169 -4.43 16.43 10.68
CA SER A 169 -4.78 17.39 11.73
C SER A 169 -4.79 18.84 11.22
N ASP A 170 -4.17 19.14 10.07
CA ASP A 170 -4.09 20.49 9.50
C ASP A 170 -5.32 20.81 8.60
N PRO A 171 -6.11 21.85 8.93
CA PRO A 171 -7.29 22.21 8.13
C PRO A 171 -6.98 22.59 6.67
N ARG A 172 -5.79 23.16 6.40
CA ARG A 172 -5.38 23.54 5.04
C ARG A 172 -5.14 22.29 4.20
N TYR A 173 -4.55 21.24 4.80
CA TYR A 173 -4.36 19.96 4.14
C TYR A 173 -5.70 19.30 3.80
N LYS A 174 -6.65 19.26 4.74
CA LYS A 174 -8.00 18.72 4.48
C LYS A 174 -8.70 19.45 3.33
N LYS A 175 -8.74 20.78 3.38
CA LYS A 175 -9.35 21.61 2.32
C LYS A 175 -8.68 21.39 0.96
N ALA A 176 -7.37 21.18 0.94
CA ALA A 176 -6.66 20.85 -0.29
C ALA A 176 -7.04 19.46 -0.83
N LEU A 177 -7.19 18.45 0.02
CA LEU A 177 -7.67 17.13 -0.39
C LEU A 177 -9.11 17.18 -0.95
N GLU A 178 -10.00 17.97 -0.35
CA GLU A 178 -11.35 18.19 -0.86
C GLU A 178 -11.34 18.78 -2.28
N LYS A 179 -10.49 19.78 -2.52
CA LYS A 179 -10.30 20.36 -3.87
C LYS A 179 -9.80 19.32 -4.89
N LEU A 180 -8.88 18.44 -4.49
CA LEU A 180 -8.39 17.37 -5.36
C LEU A 180 -9.49 16.34 -5.68
N SER A 181 -10.31 15.97 -4.68
CA SER A 181 -11.47 15.09 -4.89
C SER A 181 -12.46 15.71 -5.88
N HIS A 182 -12.82 16.97 -5.66
CA HIS A 182 -13.73 17.69 -6.55
C HIS A 182 -13.19 17.83 -7.97
N PHE A 183 -11.88 18.03 -8.14
CA PHE A 183 -11.25 18.04 -9.46
C PHE A 183 -11.40 16.70 -10.19
N GLU A 184 -11.24 15.55 -9.52
CA GLU A 184 -11.40 14.24 -10.16
C GLU A 184 -12.86 14.01 -10.62
N GLU A 185 -13.86 14.49 -9.88
CA GLU A 185 -15.27 14.48 -10.31
C GLU A 185 -15.48 15.31 -11.58
N ILE A 186 -14.98 16.56 -11.61
CA ILE A 186 -15.10 17.45 -12.78
C ILE A 186 -14.38 16.85 -13.99
N LYS A 187 -13.20 16.28 -13.79
CA LYS A 187 -12.42 15.61 -14.83
C LYS A 187 -13.14 14.39 -15.40
N GLN A 188 -13.87 13.64 -14.57
CA GLN A 188 -14.70 12.53 -15.05
C GLN A 188 -15.85 13.03 -15.92
N GLN A 189 -16.57 14.07 -15.49
CA GLN A 189 -17.63 14.69 -16.29
C GLN A 189 -17.10 15.26 -17.62
N TYR A 190 -15.92 15.87 -17.62
CA TYR A 190 -15.25 16.34 -18.84
C TYR A 190 -14.93 15.18 -19.80
N ARG A 191 -14.45 14.03 -19.29
CA ARG A 191 -14.16 12.83 -20.09
C ARG A 191 -15.44 12.26 -20.71
N GLU A 192 -16.53 12.23 -19.97
CA GLU A 192 -17.83 11.77 -20.45
C GLU A 192 -18.38 12.69 -21.54
N ALA A 193 -18.33 14.01 -21.32
CA ALA A 193 -18.70 14.99 -22.34
C ALA A 193 -17.87 14.85 -23.61
N ARG A 194 -16.55 14.64 -23.48
CA ARG A 194 -15.66 14.37 -24.63
C ARG A 194 -16.06 13.10 -25.37
N LYS A 195 -16.40 12.03 -24.66
CA LYS A 195 -16.83 10.76 -25.27
C LYS A 195 -18.13 10.93 -26.06
N LEU A 196 -19.09 11.69 -25.54
CA LEU A 196 -20.37 11.97 -26.20
C LEU A 196 -20.22 12.91 -27.40
N ALA A 197 -19.37 13.92 -27.29
CA ALA A 197 -19.16 14.93 -28.33
C ALA A 197 -18.34 14.42 -29.53
N GLY A 198 -17.59 13.32 -29.39
CA GLY A 198 -16.74 12.74 -30.43
C GLY A 198 -15.47 13.56 -30.77
N SER A 199 -15.42 14.84 -30.39
CA SER A 199 -14.27 15.73 -30.54
C SER A 199 -14.14 16.68 -29.35
N ILE A 200 -12.95 17.26 -29.15
CA ILE A 200 -12.73 18.26 -28.08
C ILE A 200 -13.49 19.56 -28.40
N ASP A 201 -13.58 19.94 -29.68
CA ASP A 201 -14.20 21.19 -30.10
C ASP A 201 -15.71 21.20 -29.82
N ALA A 202 -16.37 20.05 -29.96
CA ALA A 202 -17.80 19.88 -29.71
C ALA A 202 -18.19 19.77 -28.21
N ILE A 203 -17.25 19.80 -27.26
CA ILE A 203 -17.58 19.83 -25.82
C ILE A 203 -18.21 21.20 -25.47
N PRO A 204 -19.32 21.26 -24.71
CA PRO A 204 -19.94 22.51 -24.28
C PRO A 204 -18.94 23.47 -23.61
N ALA A 205 -19.01 24.76 -23.93
CA ALA A 205 -18.09 25.78 -23.43
C ALA A 205 -18.08 25.85 -21.89
N GLU A 206 -19.24 25.71 -21.25
CA GLU A 206 -19.38 25.69 -19.79
C GLU A 206 -18.59 24.53 -19.16
N VAL A 207 -18.62 23.35 -19.77
CA VAL A 207 -17.89 22.16 -19.29
C VAL A 207 -16.38 22.38 -19.43
N LYS A 208 -15.93 22.98 -20.55
CA LYS A 208 -14.52 23.35 -20.74
C LYS A 208 -14.07 24.36 -19.68
N GLN A 209 -14.83 25.44 -19.48
CA GLN A 209 -14.52 26.48 -18.51
C GLN A 209 -14.45 25.93 -17.08
N ARG A 210 -15.42 25.08 -16.69
CA ARG A 210 -15.43 24.46 -15.36
C ARG A 210 -14.21 23.55 -15.16
N TYR A 211 -13.81 22.82 -16.19
CA TYR A 211 -12.61 21.98 -16.15
C TYR A 211 -11.32 22.80 -15.99
N GLU A 212 -11.17 23.89 -16.75
CA GLU A 212 -9.98 24.76 -16.63
C GLU A 212 -9.92 25.45 -15.26
N SER A 213 -11.05 25.93 -14.73
CA SER A 213 -11.12 26.48 -13.37
C SER A 213 -10.71 25.45 -12.32
N ALA A 214 -11.21 24.22 -12.43
CA ALA A 214 -10.89 23.13 -11.50
C ALA A 214 -9.41 22.72 -11.57
N LYS A 215 -8.79 22.82 -12.75
CA LYS A 215 -7.36 22.57 -12.93
C LYS A 215 -6.50 23.59 -12.18
N GLN A 216 -6.87 24.88 -12.21
CA GLN A 216 -6.21 25.91 -11.40
C GLN A 216 -6.36 25.64 -9.90
N ASP A 217 -7.56 25.23 -9.46
CA ASP A 217 -7.80 24.87 -8.07
C ASP A 217 -6.98 23.67 -7.60
N ARG A 218 -6.85 22.65 -8.46
CA ARG A 218 -5.96 21.50 -8.22
C ARG A 218 -4.52 21.95 -8.04
N ASP A 219 -4.01 22.80 -8.93
CA ASP A 219 -2.61 23.25 -8.87
C ASP A 219 -2.34 24.05 -7.59
N ASN A 220 -3.27 24.93 -7.20
CA ASN A 220 -3.22 25.63 -5.92
C ASN A 220 -3.26 24.66 -4.73
N ALA A 221 -4.12 23.63 -4.77
CA ALA A 221 -4.24 22.64 -3.72
C ALA A 221 -2.96 21.78 -3.57
N LEU A 222 -2.32 21.40 -4.68
CA LEU A 222 -1.06 20.68 -4.67
C LEU A 222 0.05 21.50 -4.01
N GLU A 223 0.10 22.81 -4.25
CA GLU A 223 1.11 23.65 -3.61
C GLU A 223 0.85 23.86 -2.11
N VAL A 224 -0.42 23.97 -1.70
CA VAL A 224 -0.78 23.95 -0.27
C VAL A 224 -0.35 22.63 0.39
N ILE A 225 -0.60 21.48 -0.25
CA ILE A 225 -0.17 20.17 0.26
C ILE A 225 1.35 20.13 0.42
N LYS A 226 2.10 20.62 -0.57
CA LYS A 226 3.56 20.67 -0.52
C LYS A 226 4.05 21.55 0.64
N GLN A 227 3.49 22.75 0.80
CA GLN A 227 3.82 23.67 1.91
C GLN A 227 3.47 23.08 3.28
N VAL A 228 2.30 22.47 3.42
CA VAL A 228 1.91 21.83 4.68
C VAL A 228 2.84 20.65 4.99
N LYS A 229 3.21 19.85 3.99
CA LYS A 229 4.20 18.77 4.15
C LYS A 229 5.57 19.31 4.58
N SER A 230 6.09 20.36 3.94
CA SER A 230 7.39 20.92 4.32
C SER A 230 7.42 21.50 5.74
N VAL A 231 6.29 22.03 6.22
CA VAL A 231 6.17 22.58 7.59
C VAL A 231 5.98 21.46 8.62
N LEU A 232 5.08 20.51 8.37
CA LEU A 232 4.72 19.50 9.36
C LEU A 232 5.64 18.29 9.34
N LEU A 233 6.19 17.95 8.19
CA LEU A 233 7.05 16.80 7.95
C LEU A 233 8.37 17.30 7.35
N PRO A 234 9.16 18.13 8.07
CA PRO A 234 10.46 18.53 7.57
C PRO A 234 11.23 17.25 7.26
N GLU A 235 11.81 17.17 6.05
CA GLU A 235 12.74 16.10 5.70
C GLU A 235 13.71 16.02 6.88
N SER A 236 13.69 14.88 7.58
CA SER A 236 14.48 14.74 8.78
C SER A 236 15.94 14.89 8.35
N GLY A 237 16.54 16.04 8.64
CA GLY A 237 18.00 16.19 8.69
C GLY A 237 18.58 15.27 9.74
#